data_AF-A0A193C931-F1
#
_entry.id   AF-A0A193C931-F1
#
_cell.length_a   1.000
_cell.length_b   1.000
_cell.length_c   1.000
_cell.angle_alpha   90.00
_cell.angle_beta   90.00
_cell.angle_gamma   90.00
#
_symmetry.space_group_name_H-M   'P 1'
#
loop_
_entity.id
_entity.type
_entity.pdbx_description
1 polymer ?
#
loop_
_entity_poly.entity_id
_entity_poly.type
_entity_poly.pdbx_seq_one_letter_code
_entity_poly.pdbx_strand_id
1 'polypeptide(L)'
;MFVATWILIAIHWGGALTGLFAFVHALLQRADAYSAADRKTKPIWMLITGGATVVLTLFEFWGGGMILWLPALVAVLVYLVDVRPKLIEVQRGGRNW
;
A
#
# COMPACT_ATOMS: atom_id res chain seq x y z
N MET A 1 28.10 -4.23 13.41
CA MET A 1 26.75 -4.25 14.03
C MET A 1 25.96 -2.97 13.75
N PHE A 2 26.55 -1.77 13.84
CA PHE A 2 25.86 -0.48 13.56
C PHE A 2 25.18 -0.40 12.18
N VAL A 3 25.87 -0.79 11.11
CA VAL A 3 25.32 -0.72 9.73
C VAL A 3 24.05 -1.55 9.55
N ALA A 4 24.02 -2.77 10.10
CA ALA A 4 22.85 -3.64 10.00
C ALA A 4 21.62 -3.03 10.67
N THR A 5 21.80 -2.38 11.83
CA THR A 5 20.72 -1.69 12.54
C THR A 5 20.11 -0.57 11.69
N TRP A 6 20.92 0.25 11.03
CA TRP A 6 20.42 1.30 10.14
C TRP A 6 19.67 0.74 8.93
N ILE A 7 20.14 -0.36 8.36
CA ILE A 7 19.46 -1.03 7.25
C ILE A 7 18.07 -1.50 7.69
N LEU A 8 17.97 -2.16 8.85
CA LEU A 8 16.69 -2.67 9.36
C LEU A 8 15.70 -1.54 9.66
N ILE A 9 16.17 -0.46 10.30
CA ILE A 9 15.36 0.74 10.58
C ILE A 9 14.86 1.37 9.27
N ALA A 10 15.73 1.50 8.27
CA ALA A 10 15.36 2.06 6.98
C ALA A 10 14.31 1.21 6.26
N ILE A 11 14.42 -0.12 6.29
CA ILE A 11 13.43 -1.03 5.69
C ILE A 11 12.08 -0.91 6.42
N HIS A 12 12.09 -0.94 7.75
CA HIS A 12 10.88 -0.87 8.55
C HIS A 12 10.10 0.43 8.29
N TRP A 13 10.77 1.58 8.41
CA TRP A 13 10.13 2.87 8.15
C TRP A 13 9.84 3.11 6.66
N GLY A 14 10.66 2.57 5.76
CA GLY A 14 10.39 2.59 4.32
C GLY A 14 9.08 1.89 3.98
N GLY A 15 8.80 0.73 4.59
CA GLY A 15 7.52 0.04 4.46
C GLY A 15 6.36 0.88 4.99
N ALA A 16 6.47 1.42 6.20
CA ALA A 16 5.42 2.25 6.81
C ALA A 16 5.09 3.49 5.95
N LEU A 17 6.11 4.21 5.45
CA LEU A 17 5.93 5.36 4.57
C LEU A 17 5.29 4.97 3.23
N THR A 18 5.65 3.80 2.68
CA THR A 18 5.02 3.27 1.46
C THR A 18 3.55 2.93 1.70
N GLY A 19 3.21 2.37 2.86
CA GLY A 19 1.83 2.12 3.28
C GLY A 19 1.03 3.42 3.39
N LEU A 20 1.58 4.41 4.10
CA LEU A 20 0.94 5.71 4.26
C LEU A 20 0.68 6.37 2.90
N PHE A 21 1.65 6.33 1.99
CA PHE A 21 1.48 6.83 0.63
C PHE A 21 0.34 6.10 -0.11
N ALA A 22 0.28 4.77 -0.03
CA ALA A 22 -0.79 3.98 -0.64
C ALA A 22 -2.17 4.33 -0.06
N PHE A 23 -2.27 4.49 1.26
CA PHE A 23 -3.52 4.85 1.93
C PHE A 23 -3.98 6.27 1.57
N VAL A 24 -3.08 7.25 1.60
CA VAL A 24 -3.38 8.62 1.16
C VAL A 24 -3.82 8.63 -0.30
N HIS A 25 -3.15 7.87 -1.16
CA HIS A 25 -3.57 7.71 -2.53
C HIS A 25 -5.00 7.16 -2.60
N ALA A 26 -5.30 6.06 -1.91
CA ALA A 26 -6.64 5.46 -1.88
C ALA A 26 -7.75 6.43 -1.39
N LEU A 27 -7.44 7.27 -0.41
CA LEU A 27 -8.36 8.30 0.08
C LEU A 27 -8.71 9.33 -1.00
N LEU A 28 -7.71 9.77 -1.76
CA LEU A 28 -7.85 10.81 -2.79
C LEU A 28 -8.51 10.30 -4.08
N GLN A 29 -8.54 8.99 -4.31
CA GLN A 29 -9.14 8.42 -5.52
C GLN A 29 -10.67 8.48 -5.51
N ARG A 30 -11.26 8.75 -6.68
CA ARG A 30 -12.73 8.73 -6.85
C ARG A 30 -13.28 7.31 -6.73
N ALA A 31 -14.46 7.15 -6.14
CA ALA A 31 -15.04 5.84 -5.85
C ALA A 31 -15.47 5.08 -7.12
N ASP A 32 -15.99 5.77 -8.12
CA ASP A 32 -16.44 5.21 -9.40
C ASP A 32 -15.30 4.67 -10.27
N ALA A 33 -14.08 5.20 -10.09
CA ALA A 33 -12.88 4.71 -10.76
C ALA A 33 -12.55 3.26 -10.36
N TYR A 34 -12.87 2.83 -9.14
CA TYR A 34 -12.61 1.46 -8.68
C TYR A 34 -13.48 0.42 -9.41
N SER A 35 -14.77 0.74 -9.59
CA SER A 35 -15.68 -0.11 -10.38
C SER A 35 -15.31 -0.13 -11.86
N ALA A 36 -14.93 1.02 -12.42
CA ALA A 36 -14.51 1.11 -13.82
C ALA A 36 -13.15 0.43 -14.08
N ALA A 37 -12.29 0.31 -13.07
CA ALA A 37 -11.03 -0.42 -13.13
C ALA A 37 -11.16 -1.94 -12.91
N ASP A 38 -12.38 -2.46 -12.71
CA ASP A 38 -12.65 -3.85 -12.34
C ASP A 38 -11.81 -4.29 -11.12
N ARG A 39 -11.86 -3.49 -10.06
CA ARG A 39 -11.20 -3.77 -8.78
C ARG A 39 -12.20 -3.68 -7.63
N LYS A 40 -11.80 -4.22 -6.46
CA LYS A 40 -12.61 -4.10 -5.23
C LYS A 40 -12.95 -2.63 -4.95
N THR A 41 -14.03 -2.41 -4.21
CA THR A 41 -14.56 -1.05 -3.96
C THR A 41 -13.59 -0.17 -3.17
N LYS A 42 -13.78 1.15 -3.27
CA LYS A 42 -12.96 2.14 -2.54
C LYS A 42 -12.87 1.85 -1.04
N PRO A 43 -13.97 1.60 -0.29
CA PRO A 43 -13.88 1.32 1.15
C PRO A 43 -13.03 0.09 1.47
N ILE A 44 -13.10 -0.97 0.65
CA ILE A 44 -12.29 -2.17 0.85
C ILE A 44 -10.80 -1.85 0.71
N TRP A 45 -10.40 -1.15 -0.35
CA TRP A 45 -9.00 -0.78 -0.52
C TRP A 45 -8.49 0.22 0.52
N MET A 46 -9.36 1.13 0.99
CA MET A 46 -9.03 2.01 2.11
C MET A 46 -8.80 1.23 3.40
N LEU A 47 -9.64 0.22 3.71
CA LEU A 47 -9.44 -0.63 4.88
C LEU A 47 -8.16 -1.47 4.77
N ILE A 48 -7.88 -2.03 3.60
CA ILE A 48 -6.66 -2.81 3.36
C ILE A 48 -5.41 -1.94 3.52
N THR A 49 -5.33 -0.81 2.81
CA THR A 49 -4.15 0.06 2.84
C THR A 49 -4.00 0.77 4.19
N GLY A 50 -5.09 1.21 4.80
CA GLY A 50 -5.09 1.83 6.13
C GLY A 50 -4.69 0.85 7.22
N GLY A 51 -5.31 -0.33 7.25
CA GLY A 51 -4.94 -1.41 8.18
C GLY A 51 -3.50 -1.87 8.00
N ALA A 52 -3.04 -2.03 6.76
CA ALA A 52 -1.66 -2.37 6.47
C ALA A 52 -0.69 -1.26 6.92
N THR A 53 -1.03 0.02 6.75
CA THR A 53 -0.20 1.14 7.24
C THR A 53 -0.03 1.09 8.76
N VAL A 54 -1.13 0.83 9.48
CA VAL A 54 -1.09 0.65 10.95
C VAL A 54 -0.19 -0.53 11.33
N VAL A 55 -0.34 -1.68 10.67
CA VAL A 55 0.49 -2.87 10.94
C VAL A 55 1.97 -2.61 10.64
N LEU A 56 2.28 -1.97 9.51
CA LEU A 56 3.65 -1.63 9.12
C LEU A 56 4.33 -0.66 10.08
N THR A 57 3.55 0.16 10.78
CA THR A 57 4.02 1.14 11.78
C THR A 57 4.17 0.52 13.17
N LEU A 58 3.26 -0.38 13.57
CA LEU A 58 3.23 -0.92 14.93
C LEU A 58 4.08 -2.20 15.12
N PHE A 59 4.31 -2.98 14.06
CA PHE A 59 5.06 -4.24 14.14
C PHE A 59 6.42 -4.12 13.48
N GLU A 60 7.45 -4.71 14.06
CA GLU A 60 8.82 -4.57 13.57
C GLU A 60 9.11 -5.51 12.38
N PHE A 61 10.02 -5.08 11.49
CA PHE A 61 10.50 -5.90 10.36
C PHE A 61 11.43 -7.06 10.82
N TRP A 62 11.83 -7.08 12.08
CA TRP A 62 12.66 -8.15 12.66
C TRP A 62 11.93 -8.82 13.83
N GLY A 63 12.38 -10.03 14.19
CA GLY A 63 11.80 -10.78 15.31
C GLY A 63 10.36 -11.25 15.04
N GLY A 64 9.56 -11.36 16.11
CA GLY A 64 8.20 -11.91 16.04
C GLY A 64 7.20 -11.04 15.27
N GLY A 65 7.44 -9.73 15.15
CA GLY A 65 6.55 -8.81 14.42
C GLY A 65 6.52 -9.05 12.90
N MET A 66 7.56 -9.68 12.36
CA MET A 66 7.74 -9.88 10.91
C MET A 66 6.58 -10.67 10.27
N ILE A 67 5.95 -11.58 11.03
CA ILE A 67 4.81 -12.38 10.55
C ILE A 67 3.58 -11.53 10.19
N LEU A 68 3.42 -10.38 10.84
CA LEU A 68 2.36 -9.42 10.55
C LEU A 68 2.84 -8.34 9.57
N TRP A 69 4.10 -7.92 9.70
CA TRP A 69 4.67 -6.85 8.88
C TRP A 69 4.76 -7.25 7.39
N LEU A 70 5.17 -8.48 7.07
CA LEU A 70 5.34 -8.93 5.69
C LEU A 70 4.01 -8.97 4.90
N PRO A 71 2.93 -9.61 5.39
CA PRO A 71 1.64 -9.57 4.70
C PRO A 71 1.08 -8.15 4.55
N ALA A 72 1.31 -7.27 5.53
CA ALA A 72 0.92 -5.87 5.43
C ALA A 72 1.68 -5.14 4.31
N LEU A 73 3.00 -5.38 4.18
CA LEU A 73 3.77 -4.83 3.06
C LEU A 73 3.24 -5.35 1.72
N VAL A 74 2.96 -6.65 1.63
CA VAL A 74 2.39 -7.26 0.41
C VAL A 74 1.06 -6.60 0.03
N ALA A 75 0.17 -6.37 0.99
CA ALA A 75 -1.11 -5.70 0.74
C ALA A 75 -0.93 -4.28 0.17
N VAL A 76 0.03 -3.52 0.70
CA VAL A 76 0.40 -2.19 0.18
C VAL A 76 0.97 -2.27 -1.23
N LEU A 77 1.88 -3.23 -1.49
CA LEU A 77 2.49 -3.40 -2.80
C LEU A 77 1.47 -3.83 -3.86
N VAL A 78 0.52 -4.71 -3.52
CA VAL A 78 -0.59 -5.07 -4.41
C VAL A 78 -1.40 -3.82 -4.79
N TYR A 79 -1.72 -2.95 -3.83
CA TYR A 79 -2.41 -1.70 -4.15
C TYR A 79 -1.59 -0.81 -5.10
N LEU A 80 -0.29 -0.65 -4.84
CA LEU A 80 0.57 0.25 -5.62
C LEU A 80 0.88 -0.25 -7.03
N VAL A 81 1.05 -1.56 -7.19
CA VAL A 81 1.49 -2.18 -8.45
C VAL A 81 0.30 -2.61 -9.32
N ASP A 82 -0.81 -3.05 -8.74
CA ASP A 82 -1.98 -3.48 -9.51
C ASP A 82 -3.09 -2.42 -9.54
N VAL A 83 -3.54 -1.96 -8.38
CA VAL A 83 -4.76 -1.14 -8.28
C VAL A 83 -4.51 0.29 -8.77
N ARG A 84 -3.47 0.93 -8.26
CA ARG A 84 -3.15 2.34 -8.58
C ARG A 84 -2.95 2.57 -10.09
N PRO A 85 -2.17 1.77 -10.83
CA PRO A 85 -2.02 1.95 -12.27
C PRO A 85 -3.35 1.85 -13.01
N LYS A 86 -4.22 0.90 -12.62
CA LYS A 86 -5.55 0.73 -13.23
C LYS A 86 -6.49 1.88 -12.96
N LEU A 87 -6.47 2.45 -11.74
CA LEU A 87 -7.24 3.67 -11.43
C LEU A 87 -6.77 4.86 -12.28
N ILE A 88 -5.46 5.03 -12.47
CA ILE A 88 -4.89 6.09 -13.29
C ILE A 88 -5.28 5.92 -14.77
N GLU A 89 -5.22 4.69 -15.29
CA GLU A 89 -5.57 4.34 -16.67
C GLU A 89 -7.02 4.73 -16.99
N VAL A 90 -7.96 4.32 -16.14
CA VAL A 90 -9.38 4.63 -16.27
C VAL A 90 -9.65 6.13 -16.21
N GLN A 91 -9.01 6.84 -15.27
CA GLN A 91 -9.21 8.28 -15.09
C GLN A 91 -8.63 9.14 -16.21
N ARG A 92 -7.57 8.66 -16.88
CA ARG A 92 -6.98 9.34 -18.04
C ARG A 92 -7.78 9.16 -19.33
N GLY A 93 -8.89 8.43 -19.29
CA GLY A 93 -9.83 8.32 -20.39
C GLY A 93 -9.38 7.38 -21.51
N GLY A 94 -8.75 6.24 -21.17
CA GLY A 94 -8.47 5.14 -22.11
C GLY A 94 -7.87 5.64 -23.42
N ARG A 95 -6.58 6.01 -23.43
CA ARG A 95 -5.91 6.42 -24.67
C ARG A 95 -5.63 5.18 -25.51
N ASN A 96 -6.65 4.78 -26.24
CA ASN A 96 -6.65 3.69 -27.20
C ASN A 96 -5.98 4.23 -28.49
N TRP A 97 -4.70 3.90 -28.66
CA TRP A 97 -4.08 3.63 -29.96
C TRP A 97 -4.93 2.70 -30.83
#